data_AF-A0A1V5KTU1-F1
#
_entry.id   AF-A0A1V5KTU1-F1
#
_cell.length_a   1.000
_cell.length_b   1.000
_cell.length_c   1.000
_cell.angle_alpha   90.00
_cell.angle_beta   90.00
_cell.angle_gamma   90.00
#
_symmetry.space_group_name_H-M   'P 1'
#
loop_
_entity.id
_entity.type
_entity.pdbx_description
1 polymer ?
#
loop_
_entity_poly.entity_id
_entity_poly.type
_entity_poly.pdbx_seq_one_letter_code
_entity_poly.pdbx_strand_id
1 'polypeptide(L)'
;MTENKIILVIIGGLGGVQSGPNMLTELQQAHKPNLNALMRKSVCGLVHPADAGKTPSKPAALAGLLGCSGRPQQPFAKRFHRKALVITSDPVMRRVAARCSIPVRTCAPGVAAVFAEIDQQGAGLLILHIPDAEPFGLQKEYYDKIKIIEEIDRYIPELQALDPAVLCVTGDVTLPTAVGRITWHPAPVMIQAKNGRYDMVQSFDEISCAQGGLHRLHSTQLMPLLLAHADCA
;
A
#
# COMPACT_ATOMS: atom_id res chain seq x y z
N MET A 1 -21.17 -18.00 -6.06
CA MET A 1 -19.87 -17.58 -6.64
C MET A 1 -19.01 -17.08 -5.50
N THR A 2 -17.80 -17.60 -5.37
CA THR A 2 -16.81 -17.09 -4.41
C THR A 2 -16.37 -15.68 -4.83
N GLU A 3 -16.38 -14.72 -3.92
CA GLU A 3 -15.96 -13.32 -4.21
C GLU A 3 -14.48 -13.27 -4.69
N ASN A 4 -14.21 -12.55 -5.79
CA ASN A 4 -12.88 -12.43 -6.42
C ASN A 4 -11.82 -11.77 -5.52
N LYS A 5 -11.00 -12.52 -4.79
CA LYS A 5 -10.07 -12.01 -3.75
C LYS A 5 -9.24 -10.79 -4.20
N ILE A 6 -9.28 -9.72 -3.41
CA ILE A 6 -8.43 -8.52 -3.55
C ILE A 6 -7.45 -8.48 -2.38
N ILE A 7 -6.17 -8.20 -2.65
CA ILE A 7 -5.16 -7.95 -1.62
C ILE A 7 -4.61 -6.53 -1.81
N LEU A 8 -4.72 -5.71 -0.77
CA LEU A 8 -4.15 -4.36 -0.70
C LEU A 8 -3.05 -4.34 0.37
N VAL A 9 -1.81 -4.17 -0.05
CA VAL A 9 -0.64 -3.98 0.83
C VAL A 9 -0.36 -2.48 0.97
N ILE A 10 -0.38 -1.99 2.21
CA ILE A 10 -0.08 -0.62 2.57
C ILE A 10 1.19 -0.63 3.43
N ILE A 11 2.27 -0.08 2.90
CA ILE A 11 3.56 0.04 3.59
C ILE A 11 3.64 1.41 4.26
N GLY A 12 3.75 1.43 5.59
CA GLY A 12 3.80 2.64 6.39
C GLY A 12 5.02 3.49 6.09
N GLY A 13 4.84 4.78 5.77
CA GLY A 13 5.95 5.70 5.53
C GLY A 13 6.73 5.43 4.23
N LEU A 14 6.16 4.67 3.29
CA LEU A 14 6.79 4.32 2.02
C LEU A 14 7.07 5.55 1.15
N GLY A 15 8.25 5.55 0.55
CA GLY A 15 8.72 6.63 -0.30
C GLY A 15 9.78 7.48 0.38
N GLY A 16 10.50 8.21 -0.45
CA GLY A 16 11.74 8.87 -0.12
C GLY A 16 12.04 10.04 -1.05
N VAL A 17 13.22 10.61 -0.86
CA VAL A 17 13.79 11.62 -1.76
C VAL A 17 15.21 11.21 -2.11
N GLN A 18 15.68 11.66 -3.26
CA GLN A 18 17.02 11.37 -3.77
C GLN A 18 18.07 11.95 -2.81
N SER A 19 18.59 11.10 -1.93
CA SER A 19 19.40 11.53 -0.78
C SER A 19 20.38 10.48 -0.28
N GLY A 20 20.23 9.22 -0.73
CA GLY A 20 21.18 8.16 -0.44
C GLY A 20 22.39 8.16 -1.38
N PRO A 21 23.21 7.09 -1.32
CA PRO A 21 24.30 6.87 -2.26
C PRO A 21 23.83 7.00 -3.71
N ASN A 22 24.64 7.66 -4.55
CA ASN A 22 24.32 7.94 -5.95
C ASN A 22 23.01 8.73 -6.17
N MET A 23 22.57 9.52 -5.18
CA MET A 23 21.32 10.29 -5.23
C MET A 23 20.08 9.39 -5.43
N LEU A 24 20.11 8.17 -4.89
CA LEU A 24 18.96 7.27 -4.93
C LEU A 24 18.04 7.46 -3.72
N THR A 25 16.73 7.24 -3.92
CA THR A 25 15.78 7.07 -2.80
C THR A 25 16.00 5.74 -2.09
N GLU A 26 15.40 5.55 -0.92
CA GLU A 26 15.39 4.26 -0.23
C GLU A 26 14.81 3.14 -1.11
N LEU A 27 13.75 3.43 -1.88
CA LEU A 27 13.16 2.46 -2.79
C LEU A 27 14.06 2.14 -3.98
N GLN A 28 14.72 3.13 -4.55
CA GLN A 28 15.66 2.90 -5.66
C GLN A 28 16.89 2.08 -5.22
N GLN A 29 17.32 2.25 -3.97
CA GLN A 29 18.48 1.56 -3.42
C GLN A 29 18.16 0.12 -2.96
N ALA A 30 16.92 -0.16 -2.55
CA ALA A 30 16.50 -1.47 -2.07
C ALA A 30 16.56 -2.55 -3.17
N HIS A 31 17.06 -3.72 -2.80
CA HIS A 31 17.02 -4.92 -3.65
C HIS A 31 15.64 -5.60 -3.56
N LYS A 32 14.79 -5.30 -4.54
CA LYS A 32 13.37 -5.70 -4.58
C LYS A 32 12.98 -6.48 -5.84
N PRO A 33 13.56 -7.67 -6.08
CA PRO A 33 13.32 -8.43 -7.30
C PRO A 33 11.86 -8.84 -7.49
N ASN A 34 11.10 -9.09 -6.41
CA ASN A 34 9.73 -9.57 -6.52
C ASN A 34 8.75 -8.44 -6.85
N LEU A 35 8.89 -7.27 -6.22
CA LEU A 35 8.15 -6.06 -6.56
C LEU A 35 8.46 -5.64 -8.01
N ASN A 36 9.74 -5.65 -8.41
CA ASN A 36 10.12 -5.33 -9.80
C ASN A 36 9.56 -6.36 -10.81
N ALA A 37 9.52 -7.65 -10.46
CA ALA A 37 8.89 -8.67 -11.30
C ALA A 37 7.37 -8.48 -11.40
N LEU A 38 6.73 -8.10 -10.30
CA LEU A 38 5.30 -7.80 -10.24
C LEU A 38 4.94 -6.58 -11.11
N MET A 39 5.80 -5.57 -11.17
CA MET A 39 5.62 -4.38 -12.02
C MET A 39 5.39 -4.73 -13.50
N ARG A 40 6.09 -5.76 -14.02
CA ARG A 40 5.98 -6.19 -15.43
C ARG A 40 4.58 -6.66 -15.85
N LYS A 41 3.71 -6.94 -14.87
CA LYS A 41 2.32 -7.37 -15.08
C LYS A 41 1.34 -6.46 -14.34
N SER A 42 1.75 -5.23 -14.05
CA SER A 42 0.97 -4.26 -13.30
C SER A 42 0.87 -2.93 -14.06
N VAL A 43 -0.12 -2.13 -13.69
CA VAL A 43 -0.12 -0.69 -13.98
C VAL A 43 0.29 0.05 -12.72
N CYS A 44 1.13 1.06 -12.83
CA CYS A 44 1.59 1.84 -11.68
C CYS A 44 1.32 3.34 -11.83
N GLY A 45 1.55 4.06 -10.74
CA GLY A 45 1.41 5.51 -10.68
C GLY A 45 1.80 6.06 -9.32
N LEU A 46 1.32 7.25 -9.02
CA LEU A 46 1.54 7.94 -7.76
C LEU A 46 0.20 8.23 -7.07
N VAL A 47 0.11 7.96 -5.77
CA VAL A 47 -1.05 8.30 -4.94
C VAL A 47 -0.73 9.49 -4.07
N HIS A 48 -1.54 10.54 -4.21
CA HIS A 48 -1.53 11.71 -3.34
C HIS A 48 -2.45 11.47 -2.13
N PRO A 49 -1.89 11.42 -0.90
CA PRO A 49 -2.68 11.22 0.31
C PRO A 49 -3.48 12.48 0.74
N ALA A 50 -3.13 13.64 0.19
CA ALA A 50 -3.82 14.92 0.40
C ALA A 50 -3.68 15.81 -0.84
N ASP A 51 -4.38 16.96 -0.85
CA ASP A 51 -4.28 17.95 -1.94
C ASP A 51 -2.87 18.51 -2.12
N ALA A 52 -2.61 19.08 -3.30
CA ALA A 52 -1.34 19.71 -3.62
C ALA A 52 -0.87 20.70 -2.54
N GLY A 53 0.39 20.55 -2.11
CA GLY A 53 1.01 21.40 -1.09
C GLY A 53 0.60 21.09 0.35
N LYS A 54 -0.27 20.10 0.59
CA LYS A 54 -0.68 19.71 1.95
C LYS A 54 0.05 18.45 2.41
N THR A 55 0.68 18.51 3.57
CA THR A 55 1.18 17.32 4.26
C THR A 55 0.00 16.62 4.94
N PRO A 56 -0.28 15.35 4.64
CA PRO A 56 -1.38 14.61 5.28
C PRO A 56 -1.05 14.29 6.74
N SER A 57 -2.09 14.03 7.54
CA SER A 57 -1.92 13.23 8.75
C SER A 57 -2.07 11.75 8.40
N LYS A 58 -1.34 10.86 9.09
CA LYS A 58 -1.45 9.40 8.90
C LYS A 58 -2.91 8.88 8.96
N PRO A 59 -3.75 9.28 9.94
CA PRO A 59 -5.16 8.85 9.95
C PRO A 59 -5.95 9.29 8.73
N ALA A 60 -5.70 10.50 8.21
CA ALA A 60 -6.41 11.01 7.03
C ALA A 60 -5.98 10.28 5.75
N ALA A 61 -4.68 10.01 5.60
CA ALA A 61 -4.15 9.26 4.46
C ALA A 61 -4.70 7.83 4.41
N LEU A 62 -4.65 7.11 5.54
CA LEU A 62 -5.24 5.77 5.65
C LEU A 62 -6.74 5.78 5.36
N ALA A 63 -7.48 6.74 5.91
CA ALA A 63 -8.91 6.87 5.62
C ALA A 63 -9.19 7.12 4.12
N GLY A 64 -8.32 7.89 3.45
CA GLY A 64 -8.36 8.10 2.00
C GLY A 64 -8.22 6.80 1.21
N LEU A 65 -7.17 6.02 1.50
CA LEU A 65 -6.93 4.73 0.84
C LEU A 65 -8.08 3.73 1.04
N LEU A 66 -8.71 3.73 2.22
CA LEU A 66 -9.86 2.88 2.52
C LEU A 66 -11.20 3.42 1.96
N GLY A 67 -11.19 4.56 1.26
CA GLY A 67 -12.42 5.18 0.76
C GLY A 67 -13.37 5.64 1.87
N CYS A 68 -12.83 5.92 3.06
CA CYS A 68 -13.53 6.37 4.27
C CYS A 68 -13.21 7.81 4.67
N SER A 69 -12.73 8.66 3.74
CA SER A 69 -12.50 10.07 4.03
C SER A 69 -13.79 10.73 4.57
N GLY A 70 -13.70 11.34 5.75
CA GLY A 70 -14.84 11.96 6.45
C GLY A 70 -15.51 11.04 7.50
N ARG A 71 -16.77 11.32 7.82
CA ARG A 71 -17.60 10.45 8.69
C ARG A 71 -18.36 9.48 7.78
N PRO A 72 -18.08 8.16 7.82
CA PRO A 72 -18.79 7.22 6.97
C PRO A 72 -20.27 7.20 7.35
N GLN A 73 -21.14 7.35 6.35
CA GLN A 73 -22.59 7.30 6.50
C GLN A 73 -23.13 5.88 6.59
N GLN A 74 -22.32 4.89 6.19
CA GLN A 74 -22.66 3.47 6.20
C GLN A 74 -21.40 2.62 6.39
N PRO A 75 -21.52 1.40 6.96
CA PRO A 75 -20.41 0.45 7.10
C PRO A 75 -19.74 0.15 5.76
N PHE A 76 -18.42 -0.11 5.77
CA PHE A 76 -17.64 -0.40 4.57
C PHE A 76 -18.27 -1.47 3.68
N ALA A 77 -18.68 -2.59 4.29
CA ALA A 77 -19.27 -3.72 3.56
C ALA A 77 -20.57 -3.35 2.83
N LYS A 78 -21.37 -2.43 3.39
CA LYS A 78 -22.58 -1.93 2.74
C LYS A 78 -22.25 -0.94 1.63
N ARG A 79 -21.22 -0.11 1.83
CA ARG A 79 -20.79 0.91 0.83
C ARG A 79 -20.21 0.29 -0.43
N PHE A 80 -19.35 -0.70 -0.26
CA PHE A 80 -18.57 -1.30 -1.35
C PHE A 80 -19.05 -2.69 -1.73
N HIS A 81 -20.16 -3.17 -1.13
CA HIS A 81 -20.71 -4.51 -1.35
C HIS A 81 -19.65 -5.62 -1.20
N ARG A 82 -18.76 -5.46 -0.22
CA ARG A 82 -17.56 -6.28 -0.09
C ARG A 82 -17.15 -6.52 1.35
N LYS A 83 -16.92 -7.78 1.72
CA LYS A 83 -16.32 -8.10 3.02
C LYS A 83 -14.84 -7.75 3.00
N ALA A 84 -14.40 -6.97 3.99
CA ALA A 84 -13.01 -6.58 4.16
C ALA A 84 -12.45 -7.04 5.51
N LEU A 85 -11.17 -7.31 5.57
CA LEU A 85 -10.42 -7.56 6.81
C LEU A 85 -9.11 -6.77 6.76
N VAL A 86 -8.81 -6.04 7.83
CA VAL A 86 -7.49 -5.41 8.03
C VAL A 86 -6.62 -6.31 8.92
N ILE A 87 -5.37 -6.52 8.54
CA ILE A 87 -4.34 -7.14 9.39
C ILE A 87 -3.29 -6.07 9.70
N THR A 88 -3.06 -5.79 10.98
CA THR A 88 -2.07 -4.79 11.38
C THR A 88 -1.71 -4.85 12.88
N SER A 89 -0.51 -4.40 13.22
CA SER A 89 -0.08 -4.08 14.60
C SER A 89 -0.35 -2.61 14.98
N ASP A 90 -0.58 -1.75 13.98
CA ASP A 90 -0.63 -0.30 14.16
C ASP A 90 -1.93 0.20 14.82
N PRO A 91 -1.87 0.91 15.97
CA PRO A 91 -3.06 1.45 16.63
C PRO A 91 -3.77 2.54 15.81
N VAL A 92 -3.10 3.27 14.92
CA VAL A 92 -3.75 4.29 14.09
C VAL A 92 -4.67 3.63 13.07
N MET A 93 -4.15 2.66 12.31
CA MET A 93 -4.93 1.86 11.36
C MET A 93 -6.10 1.14 12.03
N ARG A 94 -5.91 0.58 13.24
CA ARG A 94 -7.02 -0.01 14.03
C ARG A 94 -8.18 0.97 14.26
N ARG A 95 -7.87 2.21 14.64
CA ARG A 95 -8.90 3.26 14.84
C ARG A 95 -9.57 3.67 13.54
N VAL A 96 -8.82 3.77 12.43
CA VAL A 96 -9.38 4.10 11.12
C VAL A 96 -10.32 2.99 10.63
N ALA A 97 -9.89 1.73 10.71
CA ALA A 97 -10.69 0.58 10.33
C ALA A 97 -11.97 0.46 11.18
N ALA A 98 -11.88 0.68 12.50
CA ALA A 98 -13.04 0.69 13.39
C ALA A 98 -14.07 1.77 12.98
N ARG A 99 -13.61 2.97 12.61
CA ARG A 99 -14.49 4.04 12.09
C ARG A 99 -15.20 3.63 10.79
N CYS A 100 -14.56 2.84 9.94
CA CYS A 100 -15.15 2.30 8.72
C CYS A 100 -16.02 1.06 8.95
N SER A 101 -16.10 0.55 10.19
CA SER A 101 -16.69 -0.76 10.50
C SER A 101 -16.04 -1.91 9.71
N ILE A 102 -14.72 -1.86 9.50
CA ILE A 102 -13.93 -2.95 8.93
C ILE A 102 -13.36 -3.78 10.10
N PRO A 103 -13.62 -5.10 10.16
CA PRO A 103 -12.97 -5.99 11.11
C PRO A 103 -11.44 -5.88 11.06
N VAL A 104 -10.80 -5.97 12.23
CA VAL A 104 -9.34 -5.95 12.33
C VAL A 104 -8.85 -7.20 13.05
N ARG A 105 -7.89 -7.88 12.42
CA ARG A 105 -7.07 -8.91 13.03
C ARG A 105 -5.77 -8.25 13.49
N THR A 106 -5.60 -8.16 14.81
CA THR A 106 -4.39 -7.55 15.39
C THR A 106 -3.27 -8.59 15.41
N CYS A 107 -2.07 -8.20 15.01
CA CYS A 107 -0.87 -9.05 15.06
C CYS A 107 0.22 -8.39 15.93
N ALA A 108 1.28 -9.15 16.22
CA ALA A 108 2.50 -8.58 16.79
C ALA A 108 3.18 -7.60 15.81
N PRO A 109 4.05 -6.68 16.28
CA PRO A 109 4.94 -5.93 15.41
C PRO A 109 5.86 -6.85 14.59
N GLY A 110 6.31 -6.41 13.41
CA GLY A 110 7.14 -7.17 12.50
C GLY A 110 6.40 -7.54 11.21
N VAL A 111 7.11 -7.46 10.08
CA VAL A 111 6.60 -7.83 8.76
C VAL A 111 6.04 -9.25 8.78
N ALA A 112 6.85 -10.22 9.24
CA ALA A 112 6.47 -11.63 9.33
C ALA A 112 5.17 -11.88 10.10
N ALA A 113 4.90 -11.10 11.15
CA ALA A 113 3.70 -11.25 11.98
C ALA A 113 2.42 -10.86 11.22
N VAL A 114 2.49 -9.90 10.29
CA VAL A 114 1.37 -9.55 9.41
C VAL A 114 1.06 -10.71 8.46
N PHE A 115 2.08 -11.32 7.86
CA PHE A 115 1.91 -12.42 6.92
C PHE A 115 1.44 -13.71 7.58
N ALA A 116 1.89 -14.00 8.81
CA ALA A 116 1.45 -15.16 9.59
C ALA A 116 -0.07 -15.16 9.89
N GLU A 117 -0.71 -14.00 9.88
CA GLU A 117 -2.14 -13.83 10.15
C GLU A 117 -3.03 -13.89 8.91
N ILE A 118 -2.45 -14.09 7.71
CA ILE A 118 -3.20 -14.19 6.47
C ILE A 118 -4.05 -15.47 6.46
N ASP A 119 -5.36 -15.29 6.33
CA ASP A 119 -6.31 -16.39 6.21
C ASP A 119 -6.57 -16.73 4.72
N GLN A 120 -6.24 -17.96 4.31
CA GLN A 120 -6.45 -18.43 2.94
C GLN A 120 -7.93 -18.55 2.57
N GLN A 121 -8.82 -18.78 3.54
CA GLN A 121 -10.27 -18.91 3.36
C GLN A 121 -11.03 -17.58 3.60
N GLY A 122 -10.30 -16.49 3.88
CA GLY A 122 -10.83 -15.24 4.42
C GLY A 122 -11.58 -14.31 3.45
N ALA A 123 -11.72 -13.06 3.89
CA ALA A 123 -12.52 -11.99 3.28
C ALA A 123 -12.22 -11.73 1.79
N GLY A 124 -13.23 -11.25 1.05
CA GLY A 124 -13.09 -10.89 -0.36
C GLY A 124 -12.15 -9.71 -0.63
N LEU A 125 -11.84 -8.88 0.38
CA LEU A 125 -10.80 -7.86 0.39
C LEU A 125 -9.92 -8.00 1.64
N LEU A 126 -8.63 -8.27 1.45
CA LEU A 126 -7.64 -8.34 2.51
C LEU A 126 -6.74 -7.11 2.46
N ILE A 127 -6.64 -6.37 3.57
CA ILE A 127 -5.81 -5.17 3.69
C ILE A 127 -4.68 -5.46 4.68
N LEU A 128 -3.45 -5.53 4.17
CA LEU A 128 -2.24 -5.75 4.96
C LEU A 128 -1.58 -4.39 5.21
N HIS A 129 -1.57 -3.93 6.46
CA HIS A 129 -0.90 -2.67 6.81
C HIS A 129 0.35 -2.94 7.64
N ILE A 130 1.50 -2.62 7.04
CA ILE A 130 2.85 -2.94 7.53
C ILE A 130 3.53 -1.60 7.92
N PRO A 131 3.43 -1.15 9.19
CA PRO A 131 3.97 0.14 9.62
C PRO A 131 5.50 0.14 9.83
N ASP A 132 6.16 -1.00 9.68
CA ASP A 132 7.49 -1.30 10.20
C ASP A 132 8.62 -0.41 9.63
N ALA A 133 8.42 0.18 8.45
CA ALA A 133 9.39 1.10 7.84
C ALA A 133 9.30 2.53 8.41
N GLU A 134 8.18 2.89 9.04
CA GLU A 134 7.91 4.25 9.51
C GLU A 134 8.87 4.75 10.60
N PRO A 135 9.22 3.97 11.65
CA PRO A 135 10.15 4.41 12.68
C PRO A 135 11.52 4.81 12.12
N PHE A 136 12.04 4.02 11.18
CA PHE A 136 13.33 4.27 10.52
C PHE A 136 13.31 5.55 9.69
N GLY A 137 12.19 5.84 9.03
CA GLY A 137 12.00 7.11 8.37
C GLY A 137 12.06 8.31 9.33
N LEU A 138 11.42 8.22 10.50
CA LEU A 138 11.42 9.27 11.52
C LEU A 138 12.80 9.46 12.17
N GLN A 139 13.50 8.36 12.42
CA GLN A 139 14.83 8.32 13.02
C GLN A 139 15.96 8.62 12.02
N LYS A 140 15.63 8.81 10.74
CA LYS A 140 16.57 9.07 9.65
C LYS A 140 17.53 7.91 9.39
N GLU A 141 17.09 6.69 9.64
CA GLU A 141 17.87 5.46 9.48
C GLU A 141 17.67 4.90 8.07
N TYR A 142 18.49 5.40 7.13
CA TYR A 142 18.39 5.09 5.69
C TYR A 142 18.46 3.58 5.38
N TYR A 143 19.49 2.90 5.89
CA TYR A 143 19.71 1.49 5.59
C TYR A 143 18.71 0.57 6.28
N ASP A 144 18.25 0.90 7.48
CA ASP A 144 17.29 0.06 8.20
C ASP A 144 15.90 0.15 7.60
N LYS A 145 15.50 1.32 7.09
CA LYS A 145 14.30 1.44 6.25
C LYS A 145 14.37 0.57 4.99
N ILE A 146 15.53 0.52 4.33
CA ILE A 146 15.77 -0.35 3.16
C ILE A 146 15.58 -1.82 3.54
N LYS A 147 16.16 -2.28 4.64
CA LYS A 147 16.04 -3.69 5.08
C LYS A 147 14.58 -4.10 5.28
N ILE A 148 13.73 -3.23 5.81
CA ILE A 148 12.29 -3.50 5.95
C ILE A 148 11.61 -3.61 4.57
N ILE A 149 11.94 -2.72 3.62
CA ILE A 149 11.40 -2.79 2.26
C ILE A 149 11.80 -4.12 1.58
N GLU A 150 13.06 -4.52 1.71
CA GLU A 150 13.58 -5.79 1.19
C GLU A 150 12.95 -7.01 1.90
N GLU A 151 12.66 -6.90 3.19
CA GLU A 151 11.90 -7.93 3.91
C GLU A 151 10.47 -8.08 3.38
N ILE A 152 9.76 -6.98 3.14
CA ILE A 152 8.41 -7.01 2.54
C ILE A 152 8.46 -7.63 1.14
N ASP A 153 9.49 -7.29 0.34
CA ASP A 153 9.66 -7.85 -1.01
C ASP A 153 9.72 -9.40 -1.00
N ARG A 154 10.37 -9.99 0.01
CA ARG A 154 10.47 -11.46 0.14
C ARG A 154 9.12 -12.17 0.31
N TYR A 155 8.10 -11.48 0.80
CA TYR A 155 6.76 -12.04 0.98
C TYR A 155 5.83 -11.86 -0.22
N ILE A 156 6.21 -11.07 -1.23
CA ILE A 156 5.39 -10.85 -2.43
C ILE A 156 5.00 -12.16 -3.14
N PRO A 157 5.89 -13.16 -3.31
CA PRO A 157 5.52 -14.45 -3.91
C PRO A 157 4.43 -15.19 -3.13
N GLU A 158 4.41 -15.09 -1.80
CA GLU A 158 3.36 -15.71 -0.97
C GLU A 158 2.00 -15.08 -1.24
N LEU A 159 1.94 -13.76 -1.45
CA LEU A 159 0.70 -13.07 -1.83
C LEU A 159 0.22 -13.47 -3.22
N GLN A 160 1.14 -13.67 -4.16
CA GLN A 160 0.81 -14.15 -5.50
C GLN A 160 0.31 -15.59 -5.48
N ALA A 161 0.84 -16.44 -4.59
CA ALA A 161 0.41 -17.82 -4.43
C ALA A 161 -1.04 -17.96 -3.92
N LEU A 162 -1.61 -16.89 -3.35
CA LEU A 162 -3.03 -16.82 -2.98
C LEU A 162 -3.96 -16.60 -4.18
N ASP A 163 -3.40 -16.48 -5.40
CA ASP A 163 -4.07 -16.21 -6.67
C ASP A 163 -5.15 -15.11 -6.58
N PRO A 164 -4.82 -13.90 -6.07
CA PRO A 164 -5.80 -12.83 -5.99
C PRO A 164 -6.21 -12.37 -7.40
N ALA A 165 -7.47 -11.98 -7.54
CA ALA A 165 -7.94 -11.30 -8.74
C ALA A 165 -7.25 -9.94 -8.92
N VAL A 166 -6.94 -9.28 -7.80
CA VAL A 166 -6.24 -7.99 -7.73
C VAL A 166 -5.22 -7.99 -6.59
N LEU A 167 -3.97 -7.64 -6.88
CA LEU A 167 -2.91 -7.37 -5.90
C LEU A 167 -2.42 -5.93 -6.07
N CYS A 168 -2.55 -5.13 -5.01
CA CYS A 168 -2.11 -3.73 -4.98
C CYS A 168 -1.06 -3.52 -3.90
N VAL A 169 -0.02 -2.75 -4.20
CA VAL A 169 1.00 -2.32 -3.24
C VAL A 169 1.14 -0.80 -3.31
N THR A 170 1.06 -0.12 -2.15
CA THR A 170 1.19 1.33 -2.04
C THR A 170 1.75 1.74 -0.68
N GLY A 171 2.08 3.03 -0.53
CA GLY A 171 2.28 3.68 0.76
C GLY A 171 1.02 4.36 1.30
N ASP A 172 0.97 4.61 2.61
CA ASP A 172 -0.01 5.51 3.24
C ASP A 172 0.44 6.98 3.16
N VAL A 173 1.63 7.27 3.68
CA VAL A 173 2.29 8.57 3.69
C VAL A 173 3.74 8.41 3.26
N THR A 174 4.34 9.48 2.76
CA THR A 174 5.77 9.47 2.40
C THR A 174 6.61 10.06 3.51
N LEU A 175 7.58 9.29 3.99
CA LEU A 175 8.42 9.63 5.13
C LEU A 175 9.91 9.46 4.80
N PRO A 176 10.50 10.37 4.00
CA PRO A 176 11.90 10.25 3.58
C PRO A 176 12.84 10.38 4.77
N THR A 177 13.80 9.47 4.88
CA THR A 177 14.81 9.46 5.97
C THR A 177 15.63 10.75 6.00
N ALA A 178 15.95 11.34 4.84
CA ALA A 178 16.64 12.64 4.77
C ALA A 178 15.86 13.80 5.44
N VAL A 179 14.52 13.73 5.42
CA VAL A 179 13.67 14.78 5.99
C VAL A 179 13.29 14.45 7.44
N GLY A 180 13.06 13.18 7.79
CA GLY A 180 12.74 12.74 9.15
C GLY A 180 11.32 13.08 9.61
N ARG A 181 10.38 13.30 8.67
CA ARG A 181 8.96 13.57 8.95
C ARG A 181 8.10 13.22 7.75
N ILE A 182 6.79 13.13 7.97
CA ILE A 182 5.81 12.98 6.89
C ILE A 182 5.89 14.20 5.96
N THR A 183 5.87 13.95 4.66
CA THR A 183 5.93 14.95 3.59
C THR A 183 4.69 14.90 2.70
N TRP A 184 4.51 15.93 1.87
CA TRP A 184 3.44 16.04 0.88
C TRP A 184 3.70 15.23 -0.41
N HIS A 185 4.87 14.59 -0.52
CA HIS A 185 5.21 13.78 -1.69
C HIS A 185 4.18 12.65 -1.85
N PRO A 186 3.79 12.32 -3.09
CA PRO A 186 2.95 11.16 -3.31
C PRO A 186 3.72 9.86 -3.09
N ALA A 187 3.00 8.82 -2.69
CA ALA A 187 3.55 7.48 -2.57
C ALA A 187 3.42 6.72 -3.91
N PRO A 188 4.37 5.84 -4.26
CA PRO A 188 4.20 4.94 -5.41
C PRO A 188 3.06 3.95 -5.15
N VAL A 189 2.31 3.62 -6.20
CA VAL A 189 1.27 2.59 -6.22
C VAL A 189 1.45 1.69 -7.43
N MET A 190 1.16 0.40 -7.27
CA MET A 190 0.97 -0.52 -8.39
C MET A 190 -0.26 -1.39 -8.19
N ILE A 191 -0.92 -1.76 -9.29
CA ILE A 191 -2.08 -2.64 -9.33
C ILE A 191 -1.81 -3.75 -10.36
N GLN A 192 -1.70 -4.98 -9.89
CA GLN A 192 -1.78 -6.19 -10.72
C GLN A 192 -3.23 -6.66 -10.74
N ALA A 193 -3.78 -6.93 -11.92
CA ALA A 193 -5.10 -7.53 -12.08
C ALA A 193 -5.12 -8.46 -13.30
N LYS A 194 -5.88 -9.57 -13.23
CA LYS A 194 -5.92 -10.59 -14.30
C LYS A 194 -6.29 -10.01 -15.68
N ASN A 195 -7.25 -9.10 -15.71
CA ASN A 195 -7.74 -8.42 -16.93
C ASN A 195 -7.31 -6.95 -17.02
N GLY A 196 -6.29 -6.55 -16.25
CA GLY A 196 -5.75 -5.19 -16.25
C GLY A 196 -4.77 -4.95 -17.42
N ARG A 197 -4.72 -3.72 -17.93
CA ARG A 197 -3.59 -3.29 -18.76
C ARG A 197 -2.37 -3.13 -17.86
N TYR A 198 -1.21 -3.57 -18.33
CA TYR A 198 0.08 -3.29 -17.71
C TYR A 198 0.81 -2.19 -18.49
N ASP A 199 1.67 -1.44 -17.83
CA ASP A 199 2.52 -0.44 -18.48
C ASP A 199 3.95 -0.98 -18.70
N MET A 200 4.87 -0.13 -19.19
CA MET A 200 6.25 -0.54 -19.50
C MET A 200 7.20 -0.41 -18.31
N VAL A 201 6.74 0.04 -17.14
CA VAL A 201 7.59 0.30 -15.99
C VAL A 201 8.11 -1.01 -15.39
N GLN A 202 9.43 -1.06 -15.14
CA GLN A 202 10.12 -2.28 -14.71
C GLN A 202 10.54 -2.27 -13.24
N SER A 203 10.46 -1.12 -12.58
CA SER A 203 10.98 -0.90 -11.23
C SER A 203 9.91 -0.23 -10.36
N PHE A 204 9.71 -0.76 -9.15
CA PHE A 204 8.79 -0.16 -8.18
C PHE A 204 9.52 0.88 -7.32
N ASP A 205 9.52 2.15 -7.72
CA ASP A 205 10.10 3.28 -6.98
C ASP A 205 9.38 4.57 -7.37
N GLU A 206 9.63 5.66 -6.64
CA GLU A 206 8.93 6.94 -6.81
C GLU A 206 9.11 7.52 -8.21
N ILE A 207 10.31 7.38 -8.79
CA ILE A 207 10.68 7.98 -10.07
C ILE A 207 10.12 7.16 -11.22
N SER A 208 10.27 5.85 -11.16
CA SER A 208 9.74 4.91 -12.16
C SER A 208 8.21 4.93 -12.18
N CYS A 209 7.56 4.89 -11.00
CA CYS A 209 6.10 4.94 -10.90
C CYS A 209 5.50 6.26 -11.38
N ALA A 210 6.27 7.37 -11.38
CA ALA A 210 5.81 8.64 -11.96
C ALA A 210 5.55 8.57 -13.47
N GLN A 211 6.11 7.57 -14.17
CA GLN A 211 5.92 7.32 -15.59
C GLN A 211 4.81 6.30 -15.88
N GLY A 212 4.19 5.74 -14.85
CA GLY A 212 3.18 4.68 -14.97
C GLY A 212 1.85 5.13 -15.56
N GLY A 213 1.09 4.16 -16.05
CA GLY A 213 -0.18 4.38 -16.75
C GLY A 213 -1.33 4.89 -15.86
N LEU A 214 -1.23 4.77 -14.53
CA LEU A 214 -2.19 5.37 -13.59
C LEU A 214 -1.93 6.87 -13.39
N HIS A 215 -0.78 7.38 -13.84
CA HIS A 215 -0.33 8.75 -13.62
C HIS A 215 -0.36 9.16 -12.14
N ARG A 216 -1.22 10.10 -11.77
CA ARG A 216 -1.38 10.63 -10.41
C ARG A 216 -2.84 10.49 -9.99
N LEU A 217 -3.06 9.83 -8.87
CA LEU A 217 -4.38 9.60 -8.28
C LEU A 217 -4.46 10.25 -6.91
N HIS A 218 -5.62 10.78 -6.55
CA HIS A 218 -5.92 11.08 -5.16
C HIS A 218 -6.24 9.77 -4.41
N SER A 219 -5.83 9.65 -3.15
CA SER A 219 -5.98 8.41 -2.35
C SER A 219 -7.41 7.86 -2.32
N THR A 220 -8.42 8.72 -2.34
CA THR A 220 -9.85 8.34 -2.39
C THR A 220 -10.28 7.62 -3.66
N GLN A 221 -9.46 7.66 -4.72
CA GLN A 221 -9.72 7.00 -6.00
C GLN A 221 -9.20 5.56 -6.03
N LEU A 222 -8.31 5.16 -5.12
CA LEU A 222 -7.68 3.84 -5.15
C LEU A 222 -8.72 2.72 -4.94
N MET A 223 -9.50 2.79 -3.86
CA MET A 223 -10.45 1.72 -3.52
C MET A 223 -11.47 1.45 -4.65
N PRO A 224 -12.14 2.46 -5.27
CA PRO A 224 -12.99 2.22 -6.43
C PRO A 224 -12.29 1.55 -7.61
N LEU A 225 -11.01 1.90 -7.89
CA LEU A 225 -10.24 1.27 -8.96
C LEU A 225 -9.95 -0.21 -8.69
N LEU A 226 -9.59 -0.56 -7.44
CA LEU A 226 -9.35 -1.95 -7.05
C LEU A 226 -10.61 -2.80 -7.21
N LEU A 227 -11.78 -2.27 -6.81
CA LEU A 227 -13.07 -2.95 -6.97
C LEU A 227 -13.42 -3.13 -8.45
N ALA A 228 -13.24 -2.10 -9.28
CA ALA A 228 -13.50 -2.20 -10.72
C ALA A 228 -12.65 -3.28 -11.40
N HIS A 229 -11.38 -3.40 -11.04
CA HIS A 229 -10.51 -4.47 -11.53
C HIS A 229 -10.99 -5.86 -11.09
N ALA A 230 -11.48 -5.98 -9.85
CA ALA A 230 -11.94 -7.26 -9.30
C ALA A 230 -13.29 -7.71 -9.88
N ASP A 231 -14.18 -6.77 -10.21
CA ASP A 231 -15.51 -7.08 -10.79
C ASP A 231 -15.41 -7.49 -12.26
N CYS A 232 -14.33 -7.10 -12.95
CA CYS A 232 -14.03 -7.51 -14.32
C CYS A 232 -13.16 -8.77 -14.40
N ALA A 233 -12.81 -9.41 -13.28
CA ALA A 233 -11.85 -10.52 -13.20
C ALA A 233 -12.50 -11.91 -13.24
#